data_AF-A0AAW0I691-F1
#
_entry.id   AF-A0AAW0I691-F1
#
_cell.length_a   1.000
_cell.length_b   1.000
_cell.length_c   1.000
_cell.angle_alpha   90.00
_cell.angle_beta   90.00
_cell.angle_gamma   90.00
#
_symmetry.space_group_name_H-M   'P 1'
#
loop_
_entity.id
_entity.type
_entity.pdbx_description
1 polymer ?
#
loop_
_entity_poly.entity_id
_entity_poly.type
_entity_poly.pdbx_seq_one_letter_code
_entity_poly.pdbx_strand_id
1 'polypeptide(L)'
;MSVNYAAGLSPYADKGKCGLPEIFDPPEELERKVWELARLMWQSSSVVFHTGAGISTASGIPDFRSVNKEGKLRQGLLLILLGPR
;
A
#
# COMPACT_ATOMS: atom_id res chain seq x y z
N MET A 1 -12.96 -16.19 -10.00
CA MET A 1 -13.20 -15.59 -8.67
C MET A 1 -11.91 -15.70 -7.88
N SER A 2 -11.28 -14.59 -7.51
CA SER A 2 -10.08 -14.65 -6.68
C SER A 2 -10.47 -15.16 -5.30
N VAL A 3 -9.93 -16.33 -4.96
CA VAL A 3 -9.92 -16.85 -3.60
C VAL A 3 -9.31 -15.79 -2.68
N ASN A 4 -9.94 -15.54 -1.53
CA ASN A 4 -9.38 -14.71 -0.46
C ASN A 4 -8.00 -15.27 -0.12
N TYR A 5 -6.93 -14.55 -0.48
CA TYR A 5 -5.54 -14.96 -0.24
C TYR A 5 -5.29 -15.41 1.22
N ALA A 6 -6.04 -14.84 2.15
CA ALA A 6 -6.14 -15.24 3.56
C ALA A 6 -6.34 -16.75 3.79
N ALA A 7 -7.07 -17.44 2.91
CA ALA A 7 -7.40 -18.85 3.04
C ALA A 7 -6.25 -19.81 2.66
N GLY A 8 -5.22 -19.31 1.96
CA GLY A 8 -4.03 -20.08 1.58
C GLY A 8 -2.82 -19.85 2.49
N LEU A 9 -2.93 -18.95 3.45
CA LEU A 9 -1.86 -18.69 4.43
C LEU A 9 -1.99 -19.66 5.60
N SER A 10 -0.85 -20.14 6.10
CA SER A 10 -0.80 -20.84 7.39
C SER A 10 -1.48 -19.97 8.45
N PRO A 11 -2.31 -20.53 9.35
CA PRO A 11 -2.93 -19.78 10.43
C PRO A 11 -1.83 -19.20 11.33
N TYR A 12 -1.50 -17.93 11.12
CA TYR A 12 -0.53 -17.19 11.91
C TYR A 12 -1.27 -16.07 12.64
N ALA A 13 -1.20 -16.12 13.97
CA ALA A 13 -2.00 -15.25 14.84
C ALA A 13 -1.48 -13.81 14.84
N ASP A 14 -0.18 -13.59 14.64
CA ASP A 14 0.41 -12.26 14.71
C ASP A 14 0.42 -11.57 13.34
N LYS A 15 -0.68 -10.88 13.05
CA LYS A 15 -0.86 -10.08 11.82
C LYS A 15 -0.32 -8.65 11.97
N GLY A 16 0.30 -8.33 13.10
CA GLY A 16 0.67 -6.97 13.49
C GLY A 16 -0.56 -6.08 13.72
N LYS A 17 -0.33 -4.76 13.75
CA LYS A 17 -1.41 -3.78 13.89
C LYS A 17 -2.18 -3.64 12.57
N CYS A 18 -3.48 -3.91 12.64
CA CYS A 18 -4.39 -3.84 11.51
C CYS A 18 -5.47 -2.78 11.76
N GLY A 19 -5.91 -2.11 10.70
CA GLY A 19 -7.05 -1.21 10.72
C GLY A 19 -6.83 0.11 11.44
N LEU A 20 -5.63 0.67 11.36
CA LEU A 20 -5.37 2.02 11.84
C LEU A 20 -6.17 3.05 11.00
N PRO A 21 -6.62 4.17 11.60
CA PRO A 21 -7.32 5.22 10.88
C PRO A 21 -6.48 5.77 9.72
N GLU A 22 -7.13 5.99 8.57
CA GLU A 22 -6.52 6.70 7.45
C GLU A 22 -6.31 8.18 7.82
N ILE A 23 -5.17 8.73 7.41
CA ILE A 23 -4.81 10.13 7.62
C ILE A 23 -4.77 10.80 6.25
N PHE A 24 -5.50 11.91 6.11
CA PHE A 24 -5.55 12.69 4.90
C PHE A 24 -4.99 14.08 5.19
N ASP A 25 -3.85 14.40 4.57
CA ASP A 25 -3.27 15.74 4.65
C ASP A 25 -4.18 16.76 3.93
N PRO A 26 -4.27 18.00 4.43
CA PRO A 26 -4.99 19.06 3.72
C PRO A 26 -4.30 19.39 2.38
N PRO A 27 -5.04 19.90 1.37
CA PRO A 27 -4.51 20.08 0.01
C PRO A 27 -3.21 20.88 -0.07
N GLU A 28 -3.12 21.99 0.67
CA GLU A 28 -1.94 22.86 0.69
C GLU A 28 -0.70 22.15 1.27
N GLU A 29 -0.89 21.34 2.31
CA GLU A 29 0.21 20.58 2.92
C GLU A 29 0.66 19.43 2.01
N LEU A 30 -0.29 18.76 1.37
CA LEU A 30 -0.01 17.71 0.40
C LEU A 30 0.83 18.25 -0.77
N GLU A 31 0.40 19.37 -1.37
CA GLU A 31 1.12 20.00 -2.48
C GLU A 31 2.56 20.38 -2.08
N ARG A 32 2.73 20.99 -0.89
CA ARG A 32 4.04 21.33 -0.35
C ARG A 32 4.93 20.10 -0.16
N LYS A 33 4.41 19.01 0.41
CA LYS A 33 5.16 17.75 0.62
C LYS A 33 5.55 17.09 -0.69
N VAL A 34 4.67 17.11 -1.69
CA VAL A 34 4.97 16.56 -3.03
C VAL A 34 6.07 17.34 -3.72
N TRP A 35 6.06 18.68 -3.64
CA TRP A 35 7.14 19.51 -4.18
C TRP A 35 8.50 19.22 -3.52
N GLU A 36 8.52 19.06 -2.19
CA GLU A 36 9.75 18.73 -1.49
C GLU A 36 10.27 17.33 -1.86
N LEU A 37 9.37 16.35 -2.03
CA LEU A 37 9.74 15.02 -2.53
C LEU A 37 10.38 15.11 -3.92
N ALA A 38 9.80 15.89 -4.84
CA ALA A 38 10.35 16.10 -6.18
C ALA A 38 11.75 16.73 -6.14
N ARG A 39 11.95 17.70 -5.23
CA ARG A 39 13.27 18.30 -5.01
C ARG A 39 14.29 17.29 -4.48
N LEU A 40 13.92 16.48 -3.49
CA LEU A 40 14.78 15.43 -2.94
C LEU A 40 15.17 14.41 -4.02
N MET A 41 14.22 14.02 -4.88
CA MET A 41 14.49 13.13 -6.01
C MET A 41 15.51 13.73 -6.98
N TRP A 42 15.38 15.01 -7.32
CA TRP A 42 16.28 15.70 -8.25
C TRP A 42 17.71 15.85 -7.70
N GLN A 43 17.83 16.07 -6.40
CA GLN A 43 19.12 16.25 -5.73
C GLN A 43 19.85 14.93 -5.42
N SER A 44 19.13 13.81 -5.46
CA SER A 44 19.68 12.49 -5.13
C SER A 44 20.41 11.87 -6.33
N SER A 45 21.60 11.31 -6.11
CA SER A 45 22.34 10.58 -7.16
C SER A 45 21.75 9.20 -7.47
N SER A 46 21.02 8.60 -6.53
CA SER A 46 20.34 7.31 -6.68
C SER A 46 19.10 7.29 -5.80
N VAL A 47 17.98 6.79 -6.33
CA VAL A 47 16.69 6.73 -5.65
C VAL A 47 16.17 5.29 -5.70
N VAL A 48 15.79 4.75 -4.53
CA VAL A 48 15.21 3.40 -4.39
C VAL A 48 13.79 3.53 -3.87
N PHE A 49 12.85 2.82 -4.50
CA PHE A 49 11.45 2.78 -4.09
C PHE A 49 11.11 1.43 -3.47
N HIS A 50 10.50 1.48 -2.28
CA HIS A 50 9.93 0.31 -1.63
C HIS A 50 8.41 0.36 -1.75
N THR A 51 7.81 -0.62 -2.40
CA THR A 51 6.36 -0.70 -2.61
C THR A 51 5.73 -1.81 -1.78
N GLY A 52 4.45 -1.64 -1.47
CA GLY A 52 3.63 -2.64 -0.79
C GLY A 52 2.24 -2.73 -1.41
N ALA A 53 1.34 -3.53 -0.84
CA ALA A 53 0.03 -3.81 -1.44
C ALA A 53 -0.87 -2.57 -1.65
N GLY A 54 -0.63 -1.48 -0.91
CA GLY A 54 -1.40 -0.23 -1.01
C GLY A 54 -1.48 0.36 -2.42
N ILE A 55 -0.41 0.25 -3.23
CA ILE A 55 -0.38 0.85 -4.58
C ILE A 55 -1.35 0.18 -5.58
N SER A 56 -1.79 -1.05 -5.32
CA SER A 56 -2.71 -1.79 -6.20
C SER A 56 -4.16 -1.75 -5.76
N THR A 57 -4.46 -1.05 -4.67
CA THR A 57 -5.84 -0.79 -4.23
C THR A 57 -6.64 -0.04 -5.30
N ALA A 58 -6.00 0.87 -6.03
CA ALA A 58 -6.60 1.59 -7.15
C ALA A 58 -6.97 0.70 -8.34
N SER A 59 -6.31 -0.45 -8.52
CA SER A 59 -6.64 -1.45 -9.54
C SER A 59 -7.63 -2.51 -9.04
N GLY A 60 -8.27 -2.28 -7.90
CA GLY A 60 -9.24 -3.20 -7.30
C GLY A 60 -8.63 -4.38 -6.53
N ILE A 61 -7.31 -4.42 -6.32
CA ILE A 61 -6.65 -5.45 -5.51
C ILE A 61 -6.55 -4.95 -4.07
N PRO A 62 -7.20 -5.62 -3.09
CA PRO A 62 -7.16 -5.16 -1.70
C PRO A 62 -5.75 -5.24 -1.11
N ASP A 63 -5.39 -4.32 -0.20
CA ASP A 63 -4.18 -4.46 0.62
C ASP A 63 -4.40 -5.47 1.77
N PHE A 64 -3.49 -5.54 2.75
CA PHE A 64 -3.54 -6.51 3.86
C PHE A 64 -4.06 -5.97 5.19
N ARG A 65 -3.96 -4.65 5.41
CA ARG A 65 -4.00 -4.07 6.76
C ARG A 65 -4.89 -2.84 6.88
N SER A 66 -5.38 -2.29 5.79
CA SER A 66 -6.29 -1.15 5.81
C SER A 66 -7.71 -1.61 6.12
N VAL A 67 -8.49 -0.72 6.75
CA VAL A 67 -9.94 -0.89 6.88
C VAL A 67 -10.61 -0.48 5.56
N ASN A 68 -11.65 -1.20 5.15
CA ASN A 68 -12.58 -0.64 4.18
C ASN A 68 -13.47 0.42 4.87
N LYS A 69 -14.26 1.19 4.11
CA LYS A 69 -15.20 2.19 4.65
C LYS A 69 -16.22 1.61 5.66
N GLU A 70 -16.34 0.29 5.75
CA GLU A 70 -17.23 -0.44 6.66
C GLU A 70 -16.49 -1.07 7.86
N GLY A 71 -15.19 -0.77 8.06
CA GLY A 71 -14.39 -1.27 9.18
C GLY A 71 -13.89 -2.72 9.04
N LYS A 72 -13.99 -3.34 7.86
CA LYS A 72 -13.50 -4.70 7.59
C LYS A 72 -12.07 -4.68 7.04
N LEU A 73 -11.25 -5.64 7.48
CA LEU A 73 -9.89 -5.83 6.98
C LEU A 73 -9.91 -6.23 5.51
N ARG A 74 -9.22 -5.46 4.67
CA ARG A 74 -8.95 -5.81 3.28
C ARG A 74 -7.76 -6.77 3.27
N GLN A 75 -7.84 -7.88 2.53
CA GLN A 75 -6.72 -8.82 2.37
C GLN A 75 -6.56 -9.23 0.90
N GLY A 76 -5.47 -8.79 0.25
CA GLY A 76 -5.07 -9.20 -1.09
C GLY A 76 -3.56 -9.11 -1.31
N LEU A 77 -3.02 -10.11 -2.01
CA LEU A 77 -1.60 -10.16 -2.40
C LEU A 77 -1.42 -9.45 -3.75
N LEU A 78 -0.55 -8.44 -3.78
CA LEU A 78 0.07 -7.98 -5.01
C LEU A 78 1.40 -8.73 -5.19
N LEU A 79 1.40 -9.73 -6.07
CA LEU A 79 2.64 -10.28 -6.62
C LEU A 79 3.01 -9.41 -7.83
N ILE A 80 3.99 -8.52 -7.69
CA ILE A 80 4.58 -7.85 -8.85
C ILE A 80 5.43 -8.89 -9.58
N LEU A 81 4.83 -9.59 -10.54
CA LEU A 81 5.57 -10.35 -11.54
C LEU A 81 6.29 -9.36 -12.46
N LEU A 82 7.50 -8.94 -12.07
CA LEU A 82 8.46 -8.40 -13.02
C LEU A 82 8.92 -9.58 -13.89
N GLY A 83 8.22 -9.81 -14.99
CA GLY A 83 8.69 -10.73 -16.02
C GLY A 83 10.02 -10.23 -16.61
N PRO A 84 10.97 -11.11 -16.96
CA PRO A 84 12.13 -10.71 -17.73
C PRO A 84 11.67 -10.19 -19.10
N ARG A 85 12.40 -9.17 -19.59
CA ARG A 85 12.22 -8.57 -20.92
C ARG A 85 12.33 -9.61 -22.04
#